data_AF-A0A355BBY4-F1
#
_entry.id   AF-A0A355BBY4-F1
#
_cell.length_a   1.000
_cell.length_b   1.000
_cell.length_c   1.000
_cell.angle_alpha   90.00
_cell.angle_beta   90.00
_cell.angle_gamma   90.00
#
_symmetry.space_group_name_H-M   'P 1'
#
loop_
_entity.id
_entity.type
_entity.pdbx_description
1 polymer ?
#
loop_
_entity_poly.entity_id
_entity_poly.type
_entity_poly.pdbx_seq_one_letter_code
_entity_poly.pdbx_strand_id
1 'polypeptide(L)'
;MEATQFSIHNSPFSIQFGSRTIDFRLEYSDRKSLGITVTPEMEVLVKAPTDTTIEKVKEKIRKKALWIIKQQSFFLSFQPKTPKRKYLSGESP
;
A
#
# COMPACT_ATOMS: atom_id res chain seq x y z
N MET A 1 7.77 3.51 25.81
CA MET A 1 6.84 2.39 25.57
C MET A 1 5.86 2.90 24.52
N GLU A 2 5.92 2.56 23.23
CA GLU A 2 6.53 1.46 22.50
C GLU A 2 6.97 1.99 21.13
N ALA A 3 8.24 1.82 20.78
CA ALA A 3 8.73 2.03 19.44
C ALA A 3 8.36 0.78 18.63
N THR A 4 7.27 0.85 17.85
CA THR A 4 6.87 -0.28 17.02
C THR A 4 7.84 -0.43 15.85
N GLN A 5 8.76 -1.37 16.06
CA GLN A 5 9.51 -2.20 15.12
C GLN A 5 9.23 -1.92 13.62
N PHE A 6 10.27 -1.42 12.96
CA PHE A 6 10.47 -1.43 11.51
C PHE A 6 10.18 -2.82 10.93
N SER A 7 9.08 -2.95 10.18
CA SER A 7 8.98 -4.01 9.18
C SER A 7 9.57 -3.47 7.89
N ILE A 8 10.84 -3.80 7.65
CA ILE A 8 11.49 -3.67 6.35
C ILE A 8 10.79 -4.57 5.33
N HIS A 9 9.63 -4.13 4.84
CA HIS A 9 9.18 -4.59 3.54
C HIS A 9 10.03 -3.82 2.54
N ASN A 10 10.98 -4.51 1.89
CA ASN A 10 11.83 -3.96 0.83
C ASN A 10 10.97 -3.53 -0.38
N SER A 11 10.26 -2.41 -0.21
CA SER A 11 9.77 -1.59 -1.29
C SER A 11 10.93 -0.67 -1.65
N PRO A 12 11.48 -0.73 -2.87
CA PRO A 12 12.69 0.04 -3.22
C PRO A 12 12.47 1.56 -3.13
N PHE A 13 11.22 2.02 -3.02
CA PHE A 13 10.88 3.42 -2.89
C PHE A 13 9.87 3.69 -1.78
N SER A 14 10.12 4.76 -1.03
CA SER A 14 9.20 5.29 -0.03
C SER A 14 9.16 6.82 -0.11
N ILE A 15 8.03 7.41 0.26
CA ILE A 15 7.89 8.85 0.45
C ILE A 15 7.43 9.18 1.86
N GLN A 16 7.92 10.29 2.39
CA GLN A 16 7.43 10.86 3.65
C GLN A 16 6.30 11.84 3.35
N PHE A 17 5.13 11.62 3.96
CA PHE A 17 3.96 12.48 3.85
C PHE A 17 3.51 12.92 5.25
N GLY A 18 3.97 14.10 5.67
CA GLY A 18 3.77 14.60 7.03
C GLY A 18 4.46 13.68 8.03
N SER A 19 3.70 13.00 8.88
CA SER A 19 4.19 12.03 9.87
C SER A 19 4.08 10.57 9.43
N ARG A 20 3.64 10.30 8.19
CA ARG A 20 3.47 8.93 7.67
C ARG A 20 4.48 8.64 6.56
N THR A 21 5.01 7.42 6.56
CA THR A 21 5.79 6.89 5.43
C THR A 21 4.87 6.06 4.55
N ILE A 22 4.93 6.30 3.23
CA ILE A 22 4.18 5.54 2.24
C ILE A 22 5.19 4.81 1.36
N ASP A 23 5.23 3.50 1.52
CA ASP A 23 6.02 2.59 0.72
C ASP A 23 5.30 2.29 -0.60
N PHE A 24 6.06 2.28 -1.70
CA PHE A 24 5.51 2.00 -3.02
C PHE A 24 6.51 1.28 -3.92
N ARG A 25 5.98 0.48 -4.83
CA ARG A 25 6.74 -0.20 -5.88
C ARG A 25 6.58 0.57 -7.18
N LEU A 26 7.70 1.01 -7.75
CA LEU A 26 7.70 1.61 -9.08
C LEU A 26 8.05 0.54 -10.12
N GLU A 27 7.16 0.36 -11.08
CA GLU A 27 7.36 -0.48 -12.26
C GLU A 27 7.27 0.39 -13.51
N TYR A 28 8.27 0.25 -14.38
CA TYR A 28 8.25 0.87 -15.70
C TYR A 28 7.58 -0.08 -16.71
N SER A 29 6.66 0.43 -17.52
CA SER A 29 6.00 -0.36 -18.56
C SER A 29 5.71 0.49 -19.79
N ASP A 30 5.45 -0.17 -20.93
CA ASP A 30 5.02 0.48 -22.17
C ASP A 30 3.54 0.85 -22.08
N ARG A 31 3.25 2.02 -21.50
CA ARG A 31 1.90 2.51 -21.22
C ARG A 31 1.84 4.02 -21.38
N LYS A 32 0.74 4.55 -21.93
CA LYS A 32 0.56 6.00 -22.16
C LYS A 32 0.40 6.83 -20.89
N SER A 33 0.15 6.25 -19.72
CA SER A 33 -0.18 7.02 -18.51
C SER A 33 0.28 6.36 -17.22
N LEU A 34 0.63 7.17 -16.21
CA LEU A 34 0.98 6.71 -14.87
C LEU A 34 -0.27 6.24 -14.12
N GLY A 35 -0.21 5.04 -13.55
CA GLY A 35 -1.29 4.44 -12.75
C GLY A 35 -0.80 4.06 -11.37
N ILE A 36 -1.65 4.26 -10.38
CA ILE A 36 -1.40 3.91 -8.99
C ILE A 36 -2.48 2.92 -8.59
N THR A 37 -2.04 1.75 -8.16
CA THR A 37 -2.88 0.64 -7.72
C THR A 37 -2.57 0.39 -6.27
N VAL A 38 -3.60 0.33 -5.42
CA VAL A 38 -3.45 -0.04 -4.01
C VAL A 38 -4.01 -1.46 -3.88
N THR A 39 -3.20 -2.39 -3.38
CA THR A 39 -3.62 -3.78 -3.16
C THR A 39 -4.38 -3.89 -1.84
N PRO A 40 -5.22 -4.93 -1.66
CA PRO A 40 -5.87 -5.20 -0.38
C PRO A 40 -4.87 -5.50 0.76
N GLU A 41 -3.63 -5.90 0.41
CA GLU A 41 -2.49 -6.07 1.33
C GLU A 41 -1.85 -4.75 1.77
N MET A 42 -2.44 -3.60 1.40
CA MET A 42 -1.95 -2.24 1.67
C MET A 42 -0.68 -1.86 0.91
N GLU A 43 -0.26 -2.64 -0.09
CA GLU A 43 0.87 -2.27 -0.96
C GLU A 43 0.43 -1.28 -2.04
N VAL A 44 1.30 -0.30 -2.34
CA VAL A 44 1.08 0.68 -3.40
C VAL A 44 1.95 0.33 -4.59
N LEU A 45 1.34 -0.10 -5.70
CA LEU A 45 2.01 -0.33 -6.96
C LEU A 45 1.83 0.89 -7.87
N VAL A 46 2.92 1.35 -8.44
CA VAL A 46 2.96 2.51 -9.31
C VAL A 46 3.58 2.11 -10.62
N LYS A 47 2.77 2.12 -11.66
CA LYS A 47 3.18 1.77 -13.01
C LYS A 47 3.32 3.04 -13.82
N ALA A 48 4.55 3.36 -14.20
CA ALA A 48 4.89 4.57 -14.93
C ALA A 48 5.40 4.24 -16.35
N PRO A 49 5.19 5.12 -17.33
CA PRO A 49 5.90 5.07 -18.61
C PRO A 49 7.41 5.15 -18.38
N THR A 50 8.22 4.53 -19.24
CA THR A 50 9.69 4.63 -19.24
C THR A 50 10.20 6.07 -19.38
N ASP A 51 9.41 6.95 -19.99
CA ASP A 51 9.69 8.39 -20.12
C ASP A 51 9.50 9.18 -18.80
N THR A 52 8.90 8.57 -17.77
CA THR A 52 8.58 9.28 -16.52
C THR A 52 9.69 9.16 -15.48
N THR A 53 10.16 10.30 -15.00
CA THR A 53 11.15 10.34 -13.90
C THR A 53 10.53 9.99 -12.54
N ILE A 54 11.34 9.42 -11.65
CA ILE A 54 10.97 9.12 -10.26
C ILE A 54 10.43 10.35 -9.51
N GLU A 55 10.91 11.55 -9.83
CA GLU A 55 10.46 12.80 -9.20
C GLU A 55 9.00 13.10 -9.52
N LYS A 56 8.62 12.99 -10.81
CA LYS A 56 7.21 13.09 -11.24
C LYS A 56 6.35 12.03 -10.59
N VAL A 57 6.87 10.80 -10.46
CA VAL A 57 6.19 9.72 -9.74
C VAL A 57 5.94 10.11 -8.29
N LYS A 58 6.98 10.50 -7.54
CA LYS A 58 6.89 10.90 -6.13
C LYS A 58 5.92 12.05 -5.93
N GLU A 59 5.93 13.05 -6.80
CA GLU A 59 5.00 14.19 -6.72
C GLU A 59 3.54 13.75 -6.96
N LYS A 60 3.32 12.83 -7.90
CA LYS A 60 1.99 12.26 -8.18
C LYS A 60 1.49 11.40 -7.02
N ILE A 61 2.36 10.58 -6.42
CA ILE A 61 2.05 9.79 -5.22
C ILE A 61 1.75 10.73 -4.06
N ARG A 62 2.56 11.78 -3.83
CA ARG A 62 2.31 12.78 -2.79
C ARG A 62 0.95 13.45 -2.95
N LYS A 63 0.59 13.86 -4.17
CA LYS A 63 -0.76 14.40 -4.49
C LYS A 63 -1.87 13.39 -4.24
N LYS A 64 -1.60 12.10 -4.45
CA LYS A 64 -2.52 10.99 -4.17
C LYS A 64 -2.36 10.39 -2.77
N ALA A 65 -1.50 10.92 -1.90
CA ALA A 65 -1.23 10.33 -0.59
C ALA A 65 -2.49 10.25 0.26
N LEU A 66 -3.31 11.31 0.26
CA LEU A 66 -4.64 11.31 0.87
C LEU A 66 -5.56 10.23 0.32
N TRP A 67 -5.56 10.01 -0.99
CA TRP A 67 -6.35 8.95 -1.63
C TRP A 67 -5.82 7.55 -1.28
N ILE A 68 -4.50 7.37 -1.25
CA ILE A 68 -3.83 6.13 -0.85
C ILE A 68 -4.18 5.79 0.61
N ILE A 69 -4.12 6.77 1.52
CA ILE A 69 -4.49 6.59 2.93
C ILE A 69 -5.98 6.23 3.05
N LYS A 70 -6.85 6.91 2.28
CA LYS A 70 -8.28 6.57 2.24
C LYS A 70 -8.51 5.15 1.73
N GLN A 71 -7.80 4.73 0.68
CA GLN A 71 -7.90 3.37 0.15
C GLN A 71 -7.39 2.33 1.15
N GLN A 72 -6.22 2.53 1.74
CA GLN A 72 -5.72 1.64 2.79
C GLN A 72 -6.70 1.55 3.96
N SER A 73 -7.26 2.68 4.42
CA SER A 73 -8.27 2.69 5.49
C SER A 73 -9.58 1.99 5.08
N PHE A 74 -10.00 2.17 3.83
CA PHE A 74 -11.14 1.47 3.25
C PHE A 74 -10.90 -0.04 3.24
N PHE A 75 -9.78 -0.51 2.67
CA PHE A 75 -9.40 -1.92 2.72
C PHE A 75 -9.21 -2.42 4.15
N LEU A 76 -8.68 -1.62 5.09
CA LEU A 76 -8.60 -1.97 6.51
C LEU A 76 -9.98 -2.22 7.12
N SER A 77 -10.97 -1.41 6.72
CA SER A 77 -12.37 -1.55 7.14
C SER A 77 -13.09 -2.71 6.44
N PHE A 78 -12.62 -3.12 5.25
CA PHE A 78 -13.17 -4.21 4.44
C PHE A 78 -12.45 -5.54 4.60
N GLN A 79 -11.27 -5.56 5.23
CA GLN A 79 -10.67 -6.80 5.71
C GLN A 79 -11.73 -7.45 6.59
N PRO A 80 -12.13 -8.70 6.32
CA PRO A 80 -12.95 -9.39 7.27
C PRO A 80 -12.18 -9.28 8.59
N LYS A 81 -12.86 -8.78 9.62
CA LYS A 81 -12.61 -9.27 10.96
C LYS A 81 -12.83 -10.76 10.83
N THR A 82 -11.85 -11.52 10.37
CA THR A 82 -11.67 -12.87 10.84
C THR A 82 -11.26 -12.63 12.28
N PRO A 83 -12.17 -12.75 13.28
CA PRO A 83 -11.69 -13.34 14.50
C PRO A 83 -10.97 -14.59 14.05
N LYS A 84 -9.84 -14.91 14.68
CA LYS A 84 -9.26 -16.25 14.56
C LYS A 84 -10.45 -17.21 14.65
N ARG A 85 -10.86 -17.81 13.53
CA ARG A 85 -11.72 -18.98 13.55
C ARG A 85 -10.84 -19.98 14.25
N LYS A 86 -10.89 -20.01 15.58
CA LYS A 86 -10.83 -21.26 16.29
C LYS A 86 -11.94 -22.07 15.64
N TYR A 87 -11.58 -22.80 14.61
CA TYR A 87 -12.12 -24.13 14.40
C TYR A 87 -11.88 -24.84 15.73
N LEU A 88 -12.80 -24.65 16.68
CA LEU A 88 -13.01 -25.66 17.69
C LEU A 88 -13.68 -26.78 16.91
N SER A 89 -12.85 -27.70 16.44
CA SER A 89 -13.29 -29.06 16.18
C SER A 89 -14.11 -29.49 17.40
N GLY A 90 -15.41 -29.70 17.20
CA GLY A 90 -16.35 -30.01 18.25
C GLY A 90 -17.54 -30.69 17.62
N GLU A 91 -17.48 -32.01 17.65
CA GLU A 91 -18.45 -32.98 17.16
C GLU A 91 -19.90 -32.53 17.37
N SER A 92 -20.72 -32.66 16.33
CA SER A 92 -22.17 -32.53 16.46
C SER A 92 -22.71 -33.87 17.02
N PRO A 93 -23.48 -33.85 18.13
CA PRO A 93 -24.10 -35.04 18.72
C PRO A 93 -25.32 -35.55 17.93
#